data_AF-A0A5B7YBF2-F1
#
_entry.id   AF-A0A5B7YBF2-F1
#
_cell.length_a   1.000
_cell.length_b   1.000
_cell.length_c   1.000
_cell.angle_alpha   90.00
_cell.angle_beta   90.00
_cell.angle_gamma   90.00
#
_symmetry.space_group_name_H-M   'P 1'
#
loop_
_entity.id
_entity.type
_entity.pdbx_description
1 polymer ?
#
loop_
_entity_poly.entity_id
_entity_poly.type
_entity_poly.pdbx_seq_one_letter_code
_entity_poly.pdbx_strand_id
1 'polypeptide(L)'
;MSLAKSKNLYHESRNKMLGDFLRKHRERLKATTTGLASSPKNGSPLKKFTQTEVACYLGVKRSYINKIENGRYRPARDFLEQLCQLYNIDVERTLFIAGYADIDMLQKVAKSDTFWKVVSGLSLRRLSNKELLQIIELFEIDD
;
A
#
# COMPACT_ATOMS: atom_id res chain seq x y z
N MET A 1 14.66 0.55 25.04
CA MET A 1 13.78 1.54 24.34
C MET A 1 12.40 1.50 24.99
N SER A 2 11.69 2.63 25.12
CA SER A 2 10.33 2.64 25.69
C SER A 2 9.28 2.13 24.69
N LEU A 3 8.21 1.52 25.19
CA LEU A 3 7.09 0.99 24.38
C LEU A 3 6.42 2.07 23.50
N ALA A 4 6.38 3.32 23.94
CA ALA A 4 5.83 4.43 23.15
C ALA A 4 6.74 4.80 21.96
N LYS A 5 8.06 4.69 22.15
CA LYS A 5 9.04 4.98 21.08
C LYS A 5 9.03 3.90 20.00
N SER A 6 8.86 2.62 20.38
CA SER A 6 8.76 1.52 19.41
C SER A 6 7.46 1.56 18.59
N LYS A 7 6.31 1.89 19.21
CA LYS A 7 5.04 2.08 18.50
C LYS A 7 5.10 3.21 17.47
N ASN A 8 5.70 4.35 17.83
CA ASN A 8 5.88 5.46 16.89
C ASN A 8 6.76 5.09 15.69
N LEU A 9 7.89 4.42 15.94
CA LEU A 9 8.81 3.97 14.89
C LEU A 9 8.14 2.98 13.91
N TYR A 10 7.28 2.10 14.44
CA TYR A 10 6.50 1.16 13.64
C TYR A 10 5.50 1.87 12.71
N HIS A 11 4.75 2.84 13.23
CA HIS A 11 3.80 3.62 12.43
C HIS A 11 4.50 4.45 11.36
N GLU A 12 5.65 5.04 11.66
CA GLU A 12 6.44 5.83 10.71
C GLU A 12 7.00 4.94 9.58
N SER A 13 7.57 3.78 9.91
CA SER A 13 8.05 2.81 8.93
C SER A 13 6.93 2.30 8.02
N ARG A 14 5.75 2.01 8.58
CA ARG A 14 4.59 1.54 7.81
C ARG A 14 4.05 2.62 6.88
N ASN A 15 3.88 3.86 7.38
CA ASN A 15 3.41 4.96 6.55
C ASN A 15 4.39 5.25 5.41
N LYS A 16 5.69 5.11 5.66
CA LYS A 16 6.71 5.21 4.63
C LYS A 16 6.53 4.14 3.54
N MET A 17 6.33 2.89 3.94
CA MET A 17 6.05 1.78 3.01
C MET A 17 4.80 2.04 2.16
N LEU A 18 3.70 2.49 2.78
CA LEU A 18 2.48 2.89 2.09
C LEU A 18 2.75 4.01 1.08
N GLY A 19 3.46 5.05 1.52
CA GLY A 19 3.77 6.22 0.68
C GLY A 19 4.61 5.86 -0.54
N ASP A 20 5.64 5.04 -0.37
CA ASP A 20 6.49 4.57 -1.47
C ASP A 20 5.72 3.66 -2.44
N PHE A 21 4.85 2.79 -1.92
CA PHE A 21 3.96 1.95 -2.72
C PHE A 21 3.01 2.78 -3.59
N LEU A 22 2.28 3.74 -2.99
CA LEU A 22 1.35 4.62 -3.71
C LEU A 22 2.06 5.48 -4.76
N ARG A 23 3.23 6.06 -4.42
CA ARG A 23 4.04 6.85 -5.35
C ARG A 23 4.46 6.04 -6.56
N LYS A 24 4.95 4.82 -6.35
CA LYS A 24 5.38 3.90 -7.42
C LYS A 24 4.23 3.58 -8.37
N HIS A 25 3.01 3.40 -7.86
CA HIS A 25 1.84 3.14 -8.68
C HIS A 25 1.34 4.39 -9.43
N ARG A 26 1.30 5.55 -8.76
CA ARG A 26 1.00 6.83 -9.41
C ARG A 26 1.92 7.08 -10.61
N GLU A 27 3.23 6.91 -10.44
CA GLU A 27 4.21 7.16 -11.51
C GLU A 27 4.11 6.20 -12.69
N ARG A 28 3.42 5.07 -12.53
CA ARG A 28 3.18 4.07 -13.59
C ARG A 28 1.86 4.26 -14.33
N LEU A 29 0.99 5.15 -13.86
CA LEU A 29 -0.21 5.52 -14.59
C LEU A 29 0.20 6.12 -15.94
N LYS A 30 -0.22 5.45 -17.03
CA LYS A 30 -0.13 6.02 -18.37
C LYS A 30 -1.21 7.09 -18.49
N ALA A 31 -0.90 8.21 -19.16
CA ALA A 31 -1.87 9.24 -19.52
C ALA A 31 -2.84 8.76 -20.62
N THR A 32 -3.51 7.65 -20.37
CA THR A 32 -4.52 7.07 -21.24
C THR A 32 -5.80 7.04 -20.42
N THR A 33 -6.85 7.64 -20.98
CA THR A 33 -8.23 7.57 -20.52
C THR A 33 -8.68 8.67 -19.55
N THR A 34 -8.61 9.93 -19.98
CA THR A 34 -9.66 10.94 -19.69
C THR A 34 -9.45 12.14 -20.60
N GLY A 35 -10.49 12.50 -21.34
CA GLY A 35 -10.44 13.54 -22.37
C GLY A 35 -9.97 14.89 -21.85
N LEU A 36 -8.73 15.24 -22.14
CA LEU A 36 -8.32 16.59 -22.47
C LEU A 36 -7.15 16.48 -23.46
N ALA A 37 -7.33 17.08 -24.62
CA ALA A 37 -6.46 16.93 -25.78
C ALA A 37 -5.01 17.37 -25.52
N SER A 38 -4.06 16.53 -25.93
CA SER A 38 -2.87 16.97 -26.65
C SER A 38 -2.24 15.79 -27.39
N SER A 39 -2.27 15.82 -28.72
CA SER A 39 -1.59 14.85 -29.59
C SER A 39 -0.10 14.71 -29.20
N PRO A 40 0.44 13.49 -29.06
CA PRO A 40 1.86 13.32 -28.79
C PRO A 40 2.67 13.57 -30.06
N LYS A 41 3.37 14.71 -30.14
CA LYS A 41 4.50 14.89 -31.05
C LYS A 41 5.68 14.05 -30.54
N ASN A 42 6.13 13.10 -31.36
CA ASN A 42 7.43 12.41 -31.40
C ASN A 42 8.26 12.33 -30.09
N GLY A 43 8.46 11.10 -29.60
CA GLY A 43 9.66 10.72 -28.84
C GLY A 43 9.81 11.21 -27.38
N SER A 44 8.76 11.76 -26.77
CA SER A 44 8.83 12.20 -25.36
C SER A 44 8.69 11.01 -24.39
N PRO A 45 9.51 10.90 -23.32
CA PRO A 45 9.29 9.90 -22.28
C PRO A 45 7.88 10.10 -21.69
N LEU A 46 7.11 9.01 -21.60
CA LEU A 46 5.73 9.04 -21.11
C LEU A 46 5.64 9.88 -19.82
N LYS A 47 4.85 10.97 -19.85
CA LYS A 47 4.69 11.88 -18.73
C LYS A 47 4.15 11.10 -17.52
N LYS A 48 4.91 11.08 -16.42
CA LYS A 48 4.45 10.50 -15.15
C LYS A 48 3.26 11.27 -14.63
N PHE A 49 2.23 10.56 -14.18
CA PHE A 49 1.09 11.18 -13.49
C PHE A 49 1.56 11.84 -12.19
N THR A 50 1.16 13.08 -11.95
CA THR A 50 1.68 13.96 -10.90
C THR A 50 0.80 13.95 -9.65
N GLN A 51 1.36 14.35 -8.51
CA GLN A 51 0.58 14.54 -7.27
C GLN A 51 -0.53 15.58 -7.45
N THR A 52 -0.31 16.58 -8.31
CA THR A 52 -1.31 17.61 -8.63
C THR A 52 -2.48 17.04 -9.41
N GLU A 53 -2.21 16.18 -10.39
CA GLU A 53 -3.26 15.50 -11.14
C GLU A 53 -4.10 14.62 -10.21
N VAL A 54 -3.49 13.78 -9.35
CA VAL A 54 -4.22 12.98 -8.34
C VAL A 54 -5.08 13.87 -7.44
N ALA A 55 -4.51 14.95 -6.94
CA ALA A 55 -5.21 15.87 -6.05
C ALA A 55 -6.43 16.50 -6.73
N CYS A 56 -6.32 16.84 -8.01
CA CYS A 56 -7.42 17.35 -8.83
C CYS A 56 -8.53 16.30 -8.98
N TYR A 57 -8.18 15.06 -9.34
CA TYR A 57 -9.15 13.97 -9.50
C TYR A 57 -9.92 13.63 -8.22
N LEU A 58 -9.26 13.71 -7.07
CA LEU A 58 -9.84 13.35 -5.77
C LEU A 58 -10.38 14.55 -4.99
N GLY A 59 -10.34 15.77 -5.56
CA GLY A 59 -10.86 16.97 -4.91
C GLY A 59 -10.13 17.37 -3.62
N VAL A 60 -8.83 17.10 -3.52
CA VAL A 60 -8.00 17.39 -2.33
C VAL A 60 -6.83 18.33 -2.63
N LYS A 61 -6.17 18.84 -1.60
CA LYS A 61 -4.95 19.64 -1.77
C LYS A 61 -3.76 18.75 -2.16
N ARG A 62 -2.92 19.20 -3.10
CA ARG A 62 -1.66 18.51 -3.46
C ARG A 62 -0.74 18.24 -2.26
N SER A 63 -0.76 19.12 -1.25
CA SER A 63 -0.01 18.92 -0.01
C SER A 63 -0.47 17.71 0.79
N TYR A 64 -1.73 17.30 0.67
CA TYR A 64 -2.26 16.08 1.30
C TYR A 64 -1.66 14.83 0.66
N ILE A 65 -1.69 14.75 -0.67
CA ILE A 65 -1.04 13.67 -1.44
C ILE A 65 0.46 13.61 -1.12
N ASN A 66 1.12 14.78 -1.03
CA ASN A 66 2.53 14.84 -0.67
C ASN A 66 2.84 14.28 0.73
N LYS A 67 2.00 14.57 1.73
CA LYS A 67 2.18 14.01 3.09
C LYS A 67 2.02 12.50 3.10
N ILE A 68 1.03 11.98 2.38
CA ILE A 68 0.77 10.53 2.25
C ILE A 68 1.97 9.86 1.58
N GLU A 69 2.37 10.31 0.40
CA GLU A 69 3.45 9.68 -0.36
C GLU A 69 4.83 9.78 0.30
N ASN A 70 5.03 10.72 1.23
CA ASN A 70 6.25 10.81 2.02
C ASN A 70 6.17 10.06 3.36
N GLY A 71 5.08 9.34 3.62
CA GLY A 71 4.86 8.58 4.85
C GLY A 71 4.62 9.44 6.09
N ARG A 72 4.34 10.74 5.92
CA ARG A 72 4.07 11.67 7.02
C ARG A 72 2.63 11.61 7.51
N TYR A 73 1.76 10.92 6.79
CA TYR A 73 0.35 10.83 7.12
C TYR A 73 -0.24 9.51 6.64
N ARG A 74 -1.07 8.89 7.50
CA ARG A 74 -1.90 7.75 7.15
C ARG A 74 -3.30 8.26 6.77
N PRO A 75 -3.73 8.13 5.50
CA PRO A 75 -5.08 8.52 5.09
C PRO A 75 -6.14 7.56 5.64
N ALA A 76 -7.38 8.05 5.70
CA ALA A 76 -8.54 7.24 6.04
C ALA A 76 -8.76 6.09 5.05
N ARG A 77 -9.46 5.04 5.50
CA ARG A 77 -9.77 3.83 4.72
C ARG A 77 -10.45 4.18 3.39
N ASP A 78 -11.54 4.93 3.44
CA ASP A 78 -12.34 5.29 2.25
C ASP A 78 -11.51 6.08 1.23
N PHE A 79 -10.58 6.93 1.70
CA PHE A 79 -9.68 7.67 0.81
C PHE A 79 -8.65 6.76 0.14
N LEU A 80 -8.18 5.70 0.83
CA LEU A 80 -7.33 4.68 0.20
C LEU A 80 -8.10 3.90 -0.85
N GLU A 81 -9.37 3.58 -0.62
CA GLU A 81 -10.22 2.90 -1.61
C GLU A 81 -10.36 3.74 -2.90
N GLN A 82 -10.59 5.05 -2.76
CA GLN A 82 -10.61 5.99 -3.90
C GLN A 82 -9.27 6.04 -4.65
N LEU A 83 -8.15 6.08 -3.92
CA LEU A 83 -6.82 5.99 -4.52
C LEU A 83 -6.62 4.66 -5.26
N CYS A 84 -7.10 3.56 -4.71
CA CYS A 84 -6.98 2.24 -5.33
C CYS A 84 -7.73 2.19 -6.66
N GLN A 85 -8.94 2.74 -6.71
CA GLN A 85 -9.72 2.87 -7.93
C GLN A 85 -8.99 3.73 -8.97
N LEU A 86 -8.49 4.91 -8.58
CA LEU A 86 -7.76 5.80 -9.49
C LEU A 86 -6.47 5.14 -10.02
N TYR A 87 -5.77 4.40 -9.16
CA TYR A 87 -4.50 3.78 -9.52
C TYR A 87 -4.67 2.41 -10.20
N ASN A 88 -5.89 1.89 -10.24
CA ASN A 88 -6.23 0.52 -10.63
C ASN A 88 -5.35 -0.52 -9.91
N ILE A 89 -5.35 -0.46 -8.58
CA ILE A 89 -4.60 -1.38 -7.70
C ILE A 89 -5.51 -2.06 -6.70
N ASP A 90 -5.02 -3.18 -6.15
CA ASP A 90 -5.76 -3.98 -5.19
C ASP A 90 -6.01 -3.25 -3.86
N VAL A 91 -7.28 -3.19 -3.47
CA VAL A 91 -7.74 -2.51 -2.24
C VAL A 91 -7.27 -3.27 -1.01
N GLU A 92 -7.43 -4.60 -0.99
CA GLU A 92 -7.14 -5.41 0.19
C GLU A 92 -5.66 -5.31 0.58
N ARG A 93 -4.76 -5.47 -0.39
CA ARG A 93 -3.31 -5.28 -0.22
C ARG A 93 -2.97 -3.87 0.26
N THR A 94 -3.61 -2.85 -0.27
CA THR A 94 -3.32 -1.45 0.10
C THR A 94 -3.74 -1.17 1.53
N LEU A 95 -4.92 -1.65 1.94
CA LEU A 95 -5.42 -1.55 3.31
C LEU A 95 -4.56 -2.34 4.28
N PHE A 96 -4.08 -3.53 3.90
CA PHE A 96 -3.11 -4.30 4.68
C PHE A 96 -1.81 -3.52 4.91
N ILE A 97 -1.21 -2.95 3.86
CA ILE A 97 0.01 -2.12 3.97
C ILE A 97 -0.24 -0.91 4.88
N ALA A 98 -1.40 -0.26 4.77
CA ALA A 98 -1.80 0.85 5.61
C ALA A 98 -2.09 0.43 7.07
N GLY A 99 -2.22 -0.86 7.35
CA GLY A 99 -2.54 -1.39 8.68
C GLY A 99 -4.01 -1.27 9.06
N TYR A 100 -4.89 -1.33 8.07
CA TYR A 100 -6.34 -1.48 8.22
C TYR A 100 -6.77 -2.95 8.22
N ALA A 101 -5.82 -3.89 8.29
CA ALA A 101 -6.11 -5.31 8.29
C ALA A 101 -7.02 -5.67 9.48
N ASP A 102 -8.19 -6.21 9.16
CA ASP A 102 -9.06 -6.94 10.07
C ASP A 102 -8.81 -8.45 9.90
N ILE A 103 -9.41 -9.25 10.79
CA ILE A 103 -9.23 -10.71 10.82
C ILE A 103 -9.67 -11.33 9.49
N ASP A 104 -10.79 -10.87 8.92
CA ASP A 104 -11.32 -11.37 7.66
C ASP A 104 -10.37 -11.12 6.48
N MET A 105 -9.75 -9.94 6.43
CA MET A 105 -8.75 -9.58 5.44
C MET A 105 -7.48 -10.42 5.60
N LEU A 106 -7.04 -10.68 6.84
CA LEU A 106 -5.90 -11.57 7.10
C LEU A 106 -6.19 -13.00 6.62
N GLN A 107 -7.37 -13.52 6.89
CA GLN A 107 -7.78 -14.86 6.45
C GLN A 107 -7.85 -14.96 4.92
N LYS A 108 -8.39 -13.95 4.22
CA LYS A 108 -8.42 -13.93 2.75
C LYS A 108 -7.02 -13.86 2.15
N VAL A 109 -6.16 -13.00 2.68
CA VAL A 109 -4.78 -12.86 2.20
C VAL A 109 -3.99 -14.14 2.49
N ALA A 110 -4.15 -14.76 3.67
CA ALA A 110 -3.53 -16.04 4.02
C ALA A 110 -3.96 -17.20 3.12
N LYS A 111 -5.19 -17.17 2.62
CA LYS A 111 -5.70 -18.11 1.61
C LYS A 111 -5.19 -17.79 0.19
N SER A 112 -4.60 -16.62 -0.03
CA SER A 112 -4.00 -16.29 -1.33
C SER A 112 -2.60 -16.90 -1.46
N ASP A 113 -2.35 -17.54 -2.60
CA ASP A 113 -1.09 -18.17 -2.98
C ASP A 113 0.11 -17.19 -2.95
N THR A 114 -0.19 -15.89 -3.00
CA THR A 114 0.77 -14.79 -2.95
C THR A 114 1.29 -14.53 -1.53
N PHE A 115 0.47 -14.75 -0.49
CA PHE A 115 0.89 -14.57 0.90
C PHE A 115 1.90 -15.63 1.30
N TRP A 116 1.65 -16.90 0.96
CA TRP A 116 2.61 -17.97 1.20
C TRP A 116 3.93 -17.77 0.43
N LYS A 117 3.89 -17.18 -0.77
CA LYS A 117 5.10 -16.79 -1.51
C LYS A 117 5.89 -15.66 -0.82
N VAL A 118 5.20 -14.74 -0.17
CA VAL A 118 5.83 -13.64 0.61
C VAL A 118 6.36 -14.16 1.95
N VAL A 119 5.60 -14.98 2.67
CA VAL A 119 6.01 -15.60 3.93
C VAL A 119 7.18 -16.57 3.71
N SER A 120 7.14 -17.39 2.66
CA SER A 120 8.26 -18.28 2.29
C SER A 120 9.50 -17.52 1.78
N GLY A 121 9.31 -16.36 1.14
CA GLY A 121 10.39 -15.50 0.66
C GLY A 121 11.00 -14.56 1.71
N LEU A 122 10.26 -14.22 2.77
CA LEU A 122 10.75 -13.50 3.94
C LEU A 122 11.61 -14.45 4.79
N SER A 123 12.87 -14.65 4.40
CA SER A 123 13.91 -15.41 5.12
C SER A 123 13.46 -16.06 6.43
N LEU A 124 12.66 -17.14 6.32
CA LEU A 124 12.27 -18.00 7.44
C LEU A 124 13.48 -18.78 7.98
N ARG A 125 14.68 -18.55 7.42
CA ARG A 125 15.97 -19.09 7.86
C ARG A 125 16.31 -18.76 9.32
N ARG A 126 15.51 -17.94 10.01
CA ARG A 126 15.73 -17.54 11.39
C ARG A 126 14.60 -17.87 12.35
N LEU A 127 13.50 -18.45 11.88
CA LEU A 127 12.46 -18.97 12.77
C LEU A 127 12.71 -20.46 12.96
N SER A 128 12.87 -20.86 14.21
CA SER A 128 12.87 -22.27 14.58
C SER A 128 11.55 -22.92 14.20
N ASN A 129 11.54 -24.24 13.98
CA ASN A 129 10.31 -25.00 13.73
C ASN A 129 9.25 -24.74 14.81
N LYS A 130 9.66 -24.43 16.05
CA LYS A 130 8.78 -24.07 17.15
C LYS A 130 8.10 -22.71 16.94
N GLU A 131 8.81 -21.71 16.44
CA GLU A 131 8.24 -20.37 16.18
C GLU A 131 7.34 -20.39 14.94
N LEU A 132 7.66 -21.23 13.94
CA LEU A 132 6.78 -21.48 12.80
C LEU A 132 5.48 -22.17 13.23
N LEU A 133 5.57 -23.20 14.08
CA LEU A 133 4.39 -23.87 14.64
C LEU A 133 3.56 -22.94 15.51
N GLN A 134 4.17 -22.07 16.31
CA GLN A 134 3.44 -21.05 17.07
C GLN A 134 2.73 -20.04 16.18
N ILE A 135 3.31 -19.66 15.04
CA ILE A 135 2.65 -18.79 14.08
C ILE A 135 1.48 -19.52 13.41
N ILE A 136 1.66 -20.79 13.03
CA ILE A 136 0.58 -21.63 12.47
C ILE A 136 -0.53 -21.81 13.51
N GLU A 137 -0.23 -22.14 14.77
CA GLU A 137 -1.18 -22.21 15.88
C GLU A 137 -1.87 -20.85 16.16
N LEU A 138 -1.17 -19.73 15.98
CA LEU A 138 -1.76 -18.38 16.12
C LEU A 138 -2.75 -18.05 14.98
N PHE A 139 -2.63 -18.71 13.82
CA PHE A 139 -3.49 -18.54 12.64
C PHE A 139 -4.50 -19.69 12.44
N GLU A 140 -4.36 -20.80 13.16
CA GLU A 140 -5.33 -21.91 13.30
C GLU A 140 -6.27 -21.71 14.50
N ILE A 141 -6.62 -20.44 14.77
CA ILE A 141 -7.77 -20.05 15.59
C ILE A 141 -8.89 -19.83 14.56
N ASP A 142 -9.92 -20.65 14.41
CA ASP A 142 -10.69 -21.41 15.39
C ASP A 142 -11.36 -22.63 14.72
N ASP A 143 -11.74 -23.60 15.54
CA ASP A 143 -13.18 -23.95 15.63
C ASP A 143 -13.75 -23.33 16.91
#